data_AF-A0A3D5V033-F1
#
_entry.id   AF-A0A3D5V033-F1
#
_cell.length_a   1.000
_cell.length_b   1.000
_cell.length_c   1.000
_cell.angle_alpha   90.00
_cell.angle_beta   90.00
_cell.angle_gamma   90.00
#
_symmetry.space_group_name_H-M   'P 1'
#
loop_
_entity.id
_entity.type
_entity.pdbx_description
1 polymer ?
#
loop_
_entity_poly.entity_id
_entity_poly.type
_entity_poly.pdbx_seq_one_letter_code
_entity_poly.pdbx_strand_id
1 'polypeptide(L)'
;MLKSVSTAFVFAVALAFVVIAFNPTHASALGLVEAQAKVQIQADVEALLAQYADDPDGLEVAIEVYVTRSEYPLIAAQVIVAVAVGLPTDCALKVALGRGLGAAITVIALTNPTTATNMLALVVSLGDETLVAAVSVGTSDKTASIGQNAGGGGEGVGDNDETPEEPASAT
;
A
#
# COMPACT_ATOMS: atom_id res chain seq x y z
N MET A 1 -31.64 10.23 24.73
CA MET A 1 -32.53 10.06 23.56
C MET A 1 -31.64 10.00 22.32
N LEU A 2 -31.48 8.81 21.73
CA LEU A 2 -30.72 8.58 20.49
C LEU A 2 -31.56 9.01 19.29
N LYS A 3 -30.96 9.70 18.31
CA LYS A 3 -31.48 9.79 16.96
C LYS A 3 -30.39 9.31 15.99
N SER A 4 -30.55 8.05 15.58
CA SER A 4 -29.92 7.46 14.41
C SER A 4 -30.61 7.99 13.16
N VAL A 5 -29.85 8.36 12.13
CA VAL A 5 -30.37 8.58 10.77
C VAL A 5 -29.45 7.82 9.82
N SER A 6 -29.91 6.64 9.42
CA SER A 6 -29.32 5.82 8.38
C SER A 6 -29.79 6.33 7.01
N THR A 7 -28.87 6.84 6.19
CA THR A 7 -29.16 7.19 4.78
C THR A 7 -28.69 6.05 3.89
N ALA A 8 -29.64 5.26 3.39
CA ALA A 8 -29.41 4.24 2.38
C ALA A 8 -29.43 4.90 0.99
N PHE A 9 -28.30 4.86 0.28
CA PHE A 9 -28.26 5.18 -1.15
C PHE A 9 -28.49 3.88 -1.94
N VAL A 10 -29.63 3.80 -2.61
CA VAL A 10 -29.96 2.75 -3.57
C VAL A 10 -29.30 3.11 -4.91
N PHE A 11 -28.27 2.36 -5.31
CA PHE A 11 -27.69 2.43 -6.65
C PHE A 11 -28.52 1.55 -7.59
N ALA A 12 -29.23 2.16 -8.54
CA ALA A 12 -29.84 1.47 -9.66
C ALA A 12 -28.84 1.45 -10.83
N VAL A 13 -28.21 0.31 -11.07
CA VAL A 13 -27.35 0.08 -12.25
C VAL A 13 -28.21 -0.51 -13.36
N ALA A 14 -28.47 0.27 -14.40
CA ALA A 14 -29.05 -0.23 -15.65
C ALA A 14 -27.92 -0.82 -16.51
N LEU A 15 -27.87 -2.16 -16.59
CA LEU A 15 -27.01 -2.91 -17.50
C LEU A 15 -27.63 -2.91 -18.91
N ALA A 16 -27.05 -2.11 -19.82
CA ALA A 16 -27.27 -2.28 -21.25
C ALA A 16 -26.10 -3.10 -21.83
N PHE A 17 -26.34 -4.39 -22.07
CA PHE A 17 -25.40 -5.26 -22.79
C PHE A 17 -25.48 -4.96 -24.29
N VAL A 18 -24.44 -4.37 -24.84
CA VAL A 18 -24.16 -4.44 -26.29
C VAL A 18 -23.24 -5.63 -26.51
N VAL A 19 -23.78 -6.71 -27.07
CA VAL A 19 -23.01 -7.88 -27.51
C VAL A 19 -22.28 -7.52 -28.79
N ILE A 20 -21.01 -7.12 -28.67
CA ILE A 20 -20.10 -7.07 -29.82
C ILE A 20 -19.46 -8.46 -29.94
N ALA A 21 -19.75 -9.14 -31.03
CA ALA A 21 -19.14 -10.41 -31.39
C ALA A 21 -17.62 -10.23 -31.57
N PHE A 22 -16.83 -10.67 -30.58
CA PHE A 22 -15.38 -10.78 -30.70
C PHE A 22 -14.98 -12.25 -30.56
N ASN A 23 -14.20 -12.72 -31.55
CA ASN A 23 -13.62 -14.05 -31.63
C ASN A 23 -13.05 -14.51 -30.26
N PRO A 24 -13.45 -15.68 -29.74
CA PRO A 24 -12.88 -16.22 -28.52
C PRO A 24 -11.54 -16.87 -28.88
N THR A 25 -10.48 -16.07 -29.02
CA THR A 25 -9.17 -16.57 -28.63
C THR A 25 -9.30 -16.95 -27.16
N HIS A 26 -9.06 -18.21 -26.85
CA HIS A 26 -9.21 -18.81 -25.52
C HIS A 26 -8.40 -18.06 -24.46
N ALA A 27 -8.92 -16.93 -23.96
CA ALA A 27 -8.54 -16.41 -22.67
C ALA A 27 -9.03 -17.46 -21.67
N SER A 28 -8.10 -18.12 -20.99
CA SER A 28 -8.44 -18.97 -19.87
C SER A 28 -9.28 -18.16 -18.87
N ALA A 29 -10.23 -18.79 -18.19
CA ALA A 29 -11.06 -18.11 -17.19
C ALA A 29 -10.23 -17.32 -16.17
N LEU A 30 -9.01 -17.78 -15.89
CA LEU A 30 -8.01 -17.08 -15.06
C LEU A 30 -7.56 -15.74 -15.65
N GLY A 31 -7.26 -15.67 -16.96
CA GLY A 31 -6.86 -14.42 -17.61
C GLY A 31 -7.98 -13.38 -17.69
N LEU A 32 -9.24 -13.82 -17.72
CA LEU A 32 -10.41 -12.93 -17.62
C LEU A 32 -10.56 -12.36 -16.21
N VAL A 33 -10.36 -13.17 -15.17
CA VAL A 33 -10.41 -12.72 -13.77
C VAL A 33 -9.33 -11.68 -13.48
N GLU A 34 -8.09 -11.91 -13.91
CA GLU A 34 -7.01 -10.94 -13.71
C GLU A 34 -7.24 -9.63 -14.48
N ALA A 35 -7.76 -9.72 -15.71
CA ALA A 35 -8.11 -8.53 -16.50
C ALA A 35 -9.25 -7.73 -15.84
N GLN A 36 -10.28 -8.41 -15.32
CA GLN A 36 -11.36 -7.77 -14.59
C GLN A 36 -10.87 -7.14 -13.28
N ALA A 37 -10.02 -7.84 -12.53
CA ALA A 37 -9.40 -7.31 -11.32
C ALA A 37 -8.59 -6.04 -11.64
N LYS A 38 -7.81 -6.04 -12.72
CA LYS A 38 -7.05 -4.86 -13.14
C LYS A 38 -7.95 -3.65 -13.46
N VAL A 39 -9.06 -3.85 -14.17
CA VAL A 39 -10.02 -2.79 -14.49
C VAL A 39 -10.68 -2.24 -13.21
N GLN A 40 -11.11 -3.12 -12.31
CA GLN A 40 -11.71 -2.69 -11.05
C GLN A 40 -10.71 -1.93 -10.18
N ILE A 41 -9.50 -2.46 -10.03
CA ILE A 41 -8.45 -1.82 -9.24
C ILE A 41 -8.06 -0.47 -9.84
N GLN A 42 -8.03 -0.35 -11.17
CA GLN A 42 -7.80 0.95 -11.82
C GLN A 42 -8.88 1.96 -11.44
N ALA A 43 -10.16 1.57 -11.53
CA ALA A 43 -11.26 2.46 -11.14
C ALA A 43 -11.16 2.86 -9.65
N ASP A 44 -10.80 1.92 -8.77
CA ASP A 44 -10.64 2.20 -7.34
C ASP A 44 -9.48 3.17 -7.08
N VAL A 45 -8.34 2.99 -7.73
CA VAL A 45 -7.16 3.87 -7.58
C VAL A 45 -7.44 5.27 -8.13
N GLU A 46 -8.13 5.38 -9.26
CA GLU A 46 -8.59 6.67 -9.80
C GLU A 46 -9.58 7.36 -8.86
N ALA A 47 -10.49 6.60 -8.23
CA ALA A 47 -11.40 7.12 -7.23
C ALA A 47 -10.66 7.61 -5.97
N LEU A 48 -9.65 6.88 -5.49
CA LEU A 48 -8.80 7.31 -4.38
C LEU A 48 -8.04 8.60 -4.72
N LEU A 49 -7.47 8.69 -5.92
CA LEU A 49 -6.80 9.92 -6.36
C LEU A 49 -7.75 11.13 -6.40
N ALA A 50 -8.98 10.94 -6.87
CA ALA A 50 -9.97 12.01 -6.87
C ALA A 50 -10.42 12.38 -5.44
N GLN A 51 -10.60 11.38 -4.57
CA GLN A 51 -11.00 11.57 -3.18
C GLN A 51 -9.95 12.32 -2.37
N TYR A 52 -8.67 12.04 -2.60
CA TYR A 52 -7.54 12.57 -1.85
C TYR A 52 -6.71 13.58 -2.67
N ALA A 53 -7.32 14.25 -3.66
CA ALA A 53 -6.62 15.16 -4.57
C ALA A 53 -5.84 16.28 -3.86
N ASP A 54 -6.37 16.74 -2.71
CA ASP A 54 -5.78 17.80 -1.87
C ASP A 54 -5.18 17.26 -0.56
N ASP A 55 -5.13 15.93 -0.38
CA ASP A 55 -4.67 15.27 0.85
C ASP A 55 -3.69 14.11 0.52
N PRO A 56 -2.44 14.43 0.16
CA PRO A 56 -1.45 13.41 -0.20
C PRO A 56 -1.12 12.47 0.96
N ASP A 57 -1.13 12.96 2.20
CA ASP A 57 -0.87 12.11 3.38
C ASP A 57 -2.03 11.11 3.58
N GLY A 58 -3.28 11.54 3.39
CA GLY A 58 -4.43 10.65 3.37
C GLY A 58 -4.38 9.61 2.25
N LEU A 59 -3.93 10.01 1.05
CA LEU A 59 -3.74 9.09 -0.08
C LEU A 59 -2.69 8.02 0.24
N GLU A 60 -1.56 8.41 0.83
CA GLU A 60 -0.49 7.50 1.21
C GLU A 60 -1.01 6.37 2.10
N VAL A 61 -1.75 6.73 3.16
CA VAL A 61 -2.37 5.76 4.09
C VAL A 61 -3.43 4.92 3.37
N ALA A 62 -4.26 5.53 2.52
CA ALA A 62 -5.30 4.81 1.79
C ALA A 62 -4.70 3.76 0.84
N ILE A 63 -3.62 4.09 0.14
CA ILE A 63 -2.90 3.16 -0.73
C ILE A 63 -2.26 2.03 0.07
N GLU A 64 -1.62 2.34 1.21
CA GLU A 64 -1.05 1.31 2.08
C GLU A 64 -2.12 0.26 2.42
N VAL A 65 -3.26 0.73 2.93
CA VAL A 65 -4.37 -0.12 3.36
C VAL A 65 -4.98 -0.87 2.18
N TYR A 66 -5.21 -0.20 1.05
CA TYR A 66 -5.81 -0.79 -0.13
C TYR A 66 -4.97 -1.94 -0.67
N VAL A 67 -3.68 -1.74 -0.88
CA VAL A 67 -2.77 -2.75 -1.44
C VAL A 67 -2.60 -3.91 -0.46
N THR A 68 -2.41 -3.62 0.83
CA THR A 68 -2.23 -4.64 1.87
C THR A 68 -3.45 -5.55 2.01
N ARG A 69 -4.66 -5.02 1.82
CA ARG A 69 -5.92 -5.76 1.94
C ARG A 69 -6.44 -6.30 0.60
N SER A 70 -5.77 -6.01 -0.50
CA SER A 70 -6.19 -6.44 -1.82
C SER A 70 -6.11 -7.96 -1.95
N GLU A 71 -7.07 -8.55 -2.63
CA GLU A 71 -6.99 -9.95 -3.07
C GLU A 71 -5.89 -10.16 -4.11
N TYR A 72 -5.52 -9.10 -4.85
CA TYR A 72 -4.52 -9.11 -5.92
C TYR A 72 -3.47 -8.02 -5.71
N PRO A 73 -2.65 -8.10 -4.66
CA PRO A 73 -1.69 -7.04 -4.28
C PRO A 73 -0.68 -6.73 -5.39
N LEU A 74 -0.24 -7.74 -6.15
CA LEU A 74 0.68 -7.54 -7.27
C LEU A 74 0.02 -6.78 -8.43
N ILE A 75 -1.26 -7.06 -8.72
CA ILE A 75 -2.02 -6.33 -9.76
C ILE A 75 -2.27 -4.89 -9.29
N ALA A 76 -2.60 -4.70 -8.00
CA ALA A 76 -2.77 -3.36 -7.42
C ALA A 76 -1.49 -2.53 -7.52
N ALA A 77 -0.33 -3.11 -7.20
CA ALA A 77 0.96 -2.46 -7.39
C ALA A 77 1.19 -2.05 -8.85
N GLN A 78 0.90 -2.93 -9.82
CA GLN A 78 1.05 -2.60 -11.24
C GLN A 78 0.18 -1.42 -11.66
N VAL A 79 -1.07 -1.38 -11.20
CA VAL A 79 -2.00 -0.28 -11.49
C VAL A 79 -1.50 1.02 -10.86
N ILE A 80 -1.11 1.00 -9.58
CA ILE A 80 -0.61 2.19 -8.88
C ILE A 80 0.65 2.73 -9.56
N VAL A 81 1.57 1.85 -9.94
CA VAL A 81 2.78 2.24 -10.68
C VAL A 81 2.42 2.87 -12.03
N ALA A 82 1.50 2.27 -12.79
CA ALA A 82 1.06 2.82 -14.07
C ALA A 82 0.40 4.21 -13.92
N VAL A 83 -0.40 4.38 -12.87
CA VAL A 83 -1.03 5.66 -12.53
C VAL A 83 0.03 6.70 -12.12
N ALA A 84 0.99 6.32 -11.28
CA ALA A 84 2.07 7.20 -10.83
C ALA A 84 2.96 7.70 -11.98
N VAL A 85 3.17 6.89 -13.03
CA VAL A 85 3.88 7.28 -14.25
C VAL A 85 3.13 8.37 -15.02
N GLY A 86 1.80 8.36 -14.98
CA GLY A 86 0.96 9.38 -15.60
C GLY A 86 1.00 10.72 -14.88
N LEU A 87 1.53 10.78 -13.65
CA LEU A 87 1.60 12.00 -12.85
C LEU A 87 2.92 12.77 -13.10
N PRO A 88 2.90 14.10 -13.00
CA PRO A 88 4.12 14.92 -13.05
C PRO A 88 5.15 14.48 -12.00
N THR A 89 6.43 14.62 -12.32
CA THR A 89 7.54 14.20 -11.43
C THR A 89 7.46 14.83 -10.04
N ASP A 90 7.18 16.13 -9.95
CA ASP A 90 7.11 16.87 -8.68
C ASP A 90 5.71 16.83 -8.03
N CYS A 91 4.84 15.92 -8.48
CA CYS A 91 3.48 15.81 -7.95
C CYS A 91 3.48 15.16 -6.55
N ALA A 92 2.92 15.84 -5.55
CA ALA A 92 2.78 15.30 -4.20
C ALA A 92 1.98 13.97 -4.18
N LEU A 93 0.97 13.83 -5.03
CA LEU A 93 0.20 12.59 -5.15
C LEU A 93 1.07 11.43 -5.65
N LYS A 94 2.02 11.67 -6.56
CA LYS A 94 2.96 10.64 -7.02
C LYS A 94 3.85 10.16 -5.88
N VAL A 95 4.36 11.08 -5.07
CA VAL A 95 5.17 10.76 -3.88
C VAL A 95 4.33 9.97 -2.86
N ALA A 96 3.09 10.39 -2.62
CA ALA A 96 2.17 9.69 -1.72
C ALA A 96 1.83 8.26 -2.20
N LEU A 97 1.53 8.08 -3.50
CA LEU A 97 1.33 6.75 -4.10
C LEU A 97 2.56 5.87 -3.88
N GLY A 98 3.75 6.42 -4.11
CA GLY A 98 5.02 5.72 -3.91
C GLY A 98 5.23 5.30 -2.46
N ARG A 99 5.12 6.23 -1.52
CA ARG A 99 5.29 5.94 -0.08
C ARG A 99 4.27 4.93 0.42
N GLY A 100 2.99 5.07 0.05
CA GLY A 100 1.94 4.16 0.44
C GLY A 100 2.19 2.75 -0.11
N LEU A 101 2.65 2.66 -1.35
CA LEU A 101 3.07 1.39 -1.96
C LEU A 101 4.27 0.78 -1.24
N GLY A 102 5.28 1.58 -0.89
CA GLY A 102 6.45 1.13 -0.12
C GLY A 102 6.09 0.60 1.26
N ALA A 103 5.16 1.26 1.95
CA ALA A 103 4.64 0.80 3.23
C ALA A 103 3.85 -0.51 3.09
N ALA A 104 2.99 -0.64 2.06
CA ALA A 104 2.27 -1.88 1.80
C ALA A 104 3.21 -3.05 1.49
N ILE A 105 4.25 -2.82 0.69
CA ILE A 105 5.28 -3.83 0.38
C ILE A 105 5.91 -4.37 1.68
N THR A 106 6.25 -3.47 2.62
CA THR A 106 6.79 -3.87 3.93
C THR A 106 5.82 -4.75 4.71
N VAL A 107 4.53 -4.39 4.76
CA VAL A 107 3.53 -5.19 5.48
C VAL A 107 3.32 -6.55 4.82
N ILE A 108 3.20 -6.59 3.48
CA ILE A 108 3.03 -7.82 2.72
C ILE A 108 4.26 -8.73 2.87
N ALA A 109 5.47 -8.16 2.97
CA ALA A 109 6.69 -8.96 3.14
C ALA A 109 6.68 -9.85 4.39
N LEU A 110 5.90 -9.49 5.42
CA LEU A 110 5.74 -10.28 6.63
C LEU A 110 4.98 -11.60 6.41
N THR A 111 4.07 -11.64 5.43
CA THR A 111 3.19 -12.80 5.17
C THR A 111 3.44 -13.45 3.81
N ASN A 112 3.93 -12.69 2.83
CA ASN A 112 4.20 -13.15 1.47
C ASN A 112 5.43 -12.41 0.87
N PRO A 113 6.65 -12.80 1.27
CA PRO A 113 7.89 -12.13 0.84
C PRO A 113 8.14 -12.19 -0.67
N THR A 114 7.69 -13.25 -1.34
CA THR A 114 7.80 -13.39 -2.81
C THR A 114 6.98 -12.32 -3.52
N THR A 115 5.74 -12.09 -3.09
CA THR A 115 4.89 -11.03 -3.66
C THR A 115 5.49 -9.66 -3.43
N ALA A 116 5.97 -9.37 -2.21
CA ALA A 116 6.63 -8.11 -1.89
C ALA A 116 7.88 -7.86 -2.75
N THR A 117 8.70 -8.89 -2.97
CA THR A 117 9.89 -8.81 -3.84
C THR A 117 9.51 -8.51 -5.29
N ASN A 118 8.47 -9.17 -5.80
CA ASN A 118 7.97 -8.91 -7.15
C ASN A 118 7.42 -7.49 -7.30
N MET A 119 6.70 -6.98 -6.30
CA MET A 119 6.22 -5.60 -6.29
C MET A 119 7.37 -4.59 -6.31
N LEU A 120 8.41 -4.80 -5.50
CA LEU A 120 9.60 -3.95 -5.50
C LEU A 120 10.32 -3.98 -6.86
N ALA A 121 10.47 -5.16 -7.46
CA ALA A 121 11.07 -5.32 -8.78
C ALA A 121 10.29 -4.56 -9.86
N LEU A 122 8.96 -4.53 -9.80
CA LEU A 122 8.12 -3.73 -10.71
C LEU A 122 8.46 -2.24 -10.61
N VAL A 123 8.52 -1.69 -9.39
CA VAL A 123 8.86 -0.28 -9.15
C VAL A 123 10.25 0.04 -9.69
N VAL A 124 11.25 -0.77 -9.38
CA VAL A 124 12.64 -0.54 -9.81
C VAL A 124 12.78 -0.66 -11.34
N SER A 125 12.09 -1.61 -11.96
CA SER A 125 12.15 -1.82 -13.41
C SER A 125 11.62 -0.65 -14.24
N LEU A 126 10.81 0.23 -13.64
CA LEU A 126 10.26 1.41 -14.29
C LEU A 126 11.32 2.49 -14.57
N GLY A 127 12.39 2.54 -13.77
CA GLY A 127 13.44 3.56 -13.89
C GLY A 127 13.01 4.98 -13.47
N ASP A 128 11.88 5.11 -12.76
CA ASP A 128 11.40 6.39 -12.24
C ASP A 128 12.02 6.68 -10.87
N GLU A 129 13.10 7.46 -10.85
CA GLU A 129 13.88 7.71 -9.62
C GLU A 129 13.04 8.36 -8.51
N THR A 130 12.10 9.23 -8.85
CA THR A 130 11.22 9.86 -7.86
C THR A 130 10.28 8.83 -7.22
N LEU A 131 9.67 7.97 -8.03
CA LEU A 131 8.81 6.91 -7.52
C LEU A 131 9.59 5.90 -6.68
N VAL A 132 10.77 5.49 -7.16
CA VAL A 132 11.67 4.57 -6.43
C VAL A 132 12.08 5.16 -5.08
N ALA A 133 12.46 6.44 -5.05
CA ALA A 133 12.82 7.13 -3.82
C ALA A 133 11.63 7.21 -2.84
N ALA A 134 10.43 7.56 -3.33
CA ALA A 134 9.23 7.60 -2.51
C ALA A 134 8.87 6.22 -1.92
N VAL A 135 8.95 5.16 -2.74
CA VAL A 135 8.76 3.78 -2.27
C VAL A 135 9.79 3.41 -1.20
N SER A 136 11.06 3.75 -1.39
CA SER A 136 12.10 3.51 -0.39
C SER A 136 11.83 4.21 0.94
N VAL A 137 11.33 5.45 0.91
CA VAL A 137 10.96 6.20 2.12
C VAL A 137 9.81 5.50 2.84
N GLY A 138 8.72 5.19 2.14
CA GLY A 138 7.58 4.49 2.75
C GLY A 138 7.95 3.12 3.33
N THR A 139 8.84 2.38 2.68
CA THR A 139 9.38 1.13 3.21
C THR A 139 10.15 1.34 4.51
N SER A 140 11.03 2.34 4.56
CA SER A 140 11.83 2.69 5.75
C SER A 140 10.94 3.11 6.91
N ASP A 141 10.01 4.02 6.68
CA ASP A 141 9.11 4.56 7.70
C ASP A 141 8.23 3.45 8.28
N LYS A 142 7.70 2.57 7.42
CA LYS A 142 6.89 1.44 7.87
C LYS A 142 7.70 0.42 8.66
N THR A 143 8.93 0.15 8.23
CA THR A 143 9.85 -0.76 8.93
C THR A 143 10.17 -0.22 10.33
N ALA A 144 10.46 1.08 10.44
CA ALA A 144 10.70 1.73 11.72
C ALA A 144 9.46 1.66 12.64
N SER A 145 8.27 1.93 12.11
CA SER A 145 7.00 1.82 12.85
C SER A 145 6.75 0.40 13.37
N ILE A 146 6.98 -0.63 12.54
CA ILE A 146 6.85 -2.03 12.95
C ILE A 146 7.89 -2.38 14.02
N GLY A 147 9.14 -1.93 13.87
CA GLY A 147 10.20 -2.15 14.85
C GLY A 147 9.91 -1.53 16.21
N GLN A 148 9.37 -0.31 16.23
CA GLN A 148 8.90 0.35 17.47
C GLN A 148 7.77 -0.44 18.14
N ASN A 149 6.84 -0.98 17.35
CA ASN A 149 5.71 -1.76 17.88
C ASN A 149 6.13 -3.17 18.35
N ALA A 150 7.16 -3.77 17.74
CA ALA A 150 7.75 -5.03 18.17
C ALA A 150 8.68 -4.89 19.39
N GLY A 151 9.23 -3.69 19.62
CA GLY A 151 10.05 -3.33 20.78
C GLY A 151 9.25 -2.82 21.99
N GLY A 152 7.91 -2.90 21.96
CA GLY A 152 7.01 -2.54 23.06
C GLY A 152 7.11 -3.50 24.25
N GLY A 153 8.25 -3.48 24.93
CA GLY A 153 8.57 -4.29 26.09
C GLY A 153 9.74 -3.71 26.86
N GLY A 154 9.53 -2.55 27.51
CA GLY A 154 10.37 -2.09 28.61
C GLY A 154 10.99 -0.70 28.47
N GLU A 155 10.17 0.35 28.43
CA GLU A 155 10.58 1.62 29.06
C GLU A 155 10.52 1.45 30.58
N GLY A 156 11.49 0.72 31.11
CA GLY A 156 11.95 0.92 32.48
C GLY A 156 12.93 2.09 32.43
N VAL A 157 12.46 3.27 32.82
CA VAL A 157 13.33 4.37 33.24
C VAL A 157 14.07 3.90 34.48
N GLY A 158 15.22 3.26 34.27
CA GLY A 158 16.24 3.08 35.29
C GLY A 158 17.20 4.25 35.18
N ASP A 159 17.01 5.22 36.07
CA ASP A 159 18.02 6.24 36.38
C ASP A 159 19.41 5.58 36.48
N ASN A 160 20.40 6.25 35.88
CA ASN A 160 21.79 5.94 36.12
C ASN A 160 22.08 6.23 37.61
N ASP A 161 22.19 5.21 38.44
CA ASP A 161 22.88 5.31 39.73
C ASP A 161 24.20 4.55 39.66
N GLU A 162 25.28 5.31 39.53
CA GLU A 162 26.66 4.84 39.58
C GLU A 162 27.03 4.45 41.01
N THR A 163 27.12 3.16 41.30
CA THR A 163 28.05 2.67 42.34
C THR A 163 28.86 1.50 41.78
N PRO A 164 30.19 1.64 41.61
CA PRO A 164 31.05 0.51 41.28
C PRO A 164 31.24 -0.35 42.53
N GLU A 165 30.54 -1.48 42.61
CA GLU A 165 30.86 -2.52 43.60
C GLU A 165 31.96 -3.42 43.02
N GLU A 166 33.19 -3.18 43.49
CA GLU A 166 34.40 -3.93 43.23
C GLU A 166 34.25 -5.41 43.70
N PRO A 167 34.73 -6.42 42.97
CA PRO A 167 34.61 -7.80 43.42
C PRO A 167 35.54 -8.06 44.62
N ALA A 168 34.95 -8.26 45.80
CA ALA A 168 35.67 -8.74 46.97
C ALA A 168 36.27 -10.14 46.69
N SER A 169 37.60 -10.18 46.58
CA SER A 169 38.43 -11.37 46.41
C SER A 169 38.16 -12.38 47.53
N ALA A 170 37.90 -13.63 47.15
CA ALA A 170 37.85 -14.77 48.05
C ALA A 170 39.25 -15.14 48.55
N THR A 171 39.47 -15.19 49.87
CA THR A 171 40.42 -16.08 50.55
C THR A 171 39.95 -16.33 51.97
#